data_AF-E4SGW6-F1
#
_entry.id   AF-E4SGW6-F1
#
_cell.length_a   1.000
_cell.length_b   1.000
_cell.length_c   1.000
_cell.angle_alpha   90.00
_cell.angle_beta   90.00
_cell.angle_gamma   90.00
#
_symmetry.space_group_name_H-M   'P 1'
#
loop_
_entity.id
_entity.type
_entity.pdbx_description
1 polymer ?
#
loop_
_entity_poly.entity_id
_entity_poly.type
_entity_poly.pdbx_seq_one_letter_code
_entity_poly.pdbx_strand_id
1 'polypeptide(L)'
;MRNKIITKILAVLMIISFSLITSAFNIKAYAENNELIVDNGILKGIQYKGGNFVKVDSENQLDSKLIIKKMQIKNDELILEAVIENKNMQNLIQATGKIYYSQNMMLKKTRSLTVLFNNEGDYKILSFIIENNANEGLLLPVNRKLKNKTVAKIAVLCTNTDDIFYFEDVFPSINKLSSLYNLAKEPAETYNKDKVDKSGIEIGNTNIDESDKVGLSENWFMPFIANSNTSQLEETKDVSHKESQIVSLTTTSPVPGVPVSDFTTLGKKLFTADNAYGYYKNTVEWPVGSGNRLTTLLKWGYTVNPPSDTRNNTAVNGGIQLSIETEAQYIYLAYNGSIQLFDNSANLRVRNAYIQVGIGTGNTDIMYRISREEQLYVTNINFDIIAAVGLLPFAQNYTNAVDFFRSIISRDEVLAPTYLYPMSVKEQEKQKGNTVRAFKLSALSNSYLNTEGHRLLLMYDVCVPTDRTKVLGSRTIYNKFYFEIYSRHPVWLTYSVLEATVDKTITKNYYIQ
;
A
#
# COMPACT_ATOMS: atom_id res chain seq x y z
N MET A 1 52.57 45.91 42.14
CA MET A 1 51.30 45.51 41.48
C MET A 1 51.32 44.10 40.88
N ARG A 2 52.41 43.65 40.21
CA ARG A 2 52.53 42.32 39.56
C ARG A 2 52.08 41.09 40.40
N ASN A 3 52.52 40.97 41.66
CA ASN A 3 52.29 39.73 42.44
C ASN A 3 50.82 39.42 42.79
N LYS A 4 49.91 40.41 42.82
CA LYS A 4 48.47 40.17 43.12
C LYS A 4 47.68 39.60 41.93
N ILE A 5 48.21 39.70 40.71
CA ILE A 5 47.55 39.17 39.50
C ILE A 5 47.87 37.68 39.35
N ILE A 6 49.11 37.28 39.60
CA ILE A 6 49.57 35.88 39.50
C ILE A 6 48.81 34.97 40.48
N THR A 7 48.58 35.41 41.72
CA THR A 7 47.82 34.60 42.71
C THR A 7 46.36 34.39 42.33
N LYS A 8 45.72 35.40 41.70
CA LYS A 8 44.33 35.27 41.23
C LYS A 8 44.24 34.33 40.02
N ILE A 9 45.21 34.36 39.11
CA ILE A 9 45.26 33.46 37.95
C ILE A 9 45.48 32.01 38.40
N LEU A 10 46.39 31.75 39.36
CA LEU A 10 46.58 30.40 39.91
C LEU A 10 45.32 29.85 40.60
N ALA A 11 44.61 30.67 41.38
CA ALA A 11 43.39 30.25 42.06
C ALA A 11 42.27 29.89 41.06
N VAL A 12 42.11 30.68 39.98
CA VAL A 12 41.13 30.39 38.92
C VAL A 12 41.51 29.10 38.17
N LEU A 13 42.79 28.88 37.87
CA LEU A 13 43.27 27.65 37.25
C LEU A 13 43.03 26.41 38.12
N MET A 14 43.26 26.48 39.43
CA MET A 14 42.97 25.36 40.35
C MET A 14 41.46 25.04 40.43
N ILE A 15 40.58 26.04 40.44
CA ILE A 15 39.13 25.83 40.48
C ILE A 15 38.62 25.22 39.17
N ILE A 16 39.19 25.62 38.02
CA ILE A 16 38.88 25.03 36.72
C ILE A 16 39.35 23.58 36.65
N SER A 17 40.56 23.25 37.12
CA SER A 17 41.04 21.86 37.13
C SER A 17 40.26 20.97 38.11
N PHE A 18 39.83 21.46 39.28
CA PHE A 18 39.00 20.68 40.21
C PHE A 18 37.56 20.45 39.70
N SER A 19 36.98 21.40 38.98
CA SER A 19 35.63 21.23 38.38
C SER A 19 35.63 20.34 37.13
N LEU A 20 36.74 20.29 36.38
CA LEU A 20 36.95 19.32 35.28
C LEU A 20 37.20 17.88 35.79
N ILE A 21 37.81 17.70 36.96
CA ILE A 21 38.05 16.36 37.53
C ILE A 21 36.80 15.81 38.26
N THR A 22 35.95 16.67 38.83
CA THR A 22 34.73 16.22 39.55
C THR A 22 33.51 16.02 38.66
N SER A 23 33.52 16.52 37.42
CA SER A 23 32.51 16.18 36.39
C SER A 23 32.74 14.81 35.72
N ALA A 24 33.86 14.14 36.01
CA ALA A 24 34.22 12.83 35.45
C ALA A 24 33.71 11.62 36.26
N PHE A 25 33.08 11.81 37.43
CA PHE A 25 32.67 10.72 38.33
C PHE A 25 31.19 10.74 38.72
N ASN A 26 30.29 10.72 37.73
CA ASN A 26 28.98 10.05 37.89
C ASN A 26 28.33 9.58 36.57
N ILE A 27 29.15 9.38 35.53
CA ILE A 27 28.72 8.54 34.41
C ILE A 27 28.75 7.10 34.94
N LYS A 28 27.58 6.46 35.06
CA LYS A 28 27.54 4.99 35.07
C LYS A 28 28.26 4.54 33.81
N ALA A 29 29.43 3.93 33.97
CA ALA A 29 30.12 3.27 32.87
C ALA A 29 29.24 2.09 32.42
N TYR A 30 28.30 2.38 31.51
CA TYR A 30 27.91 1.39 30.51
C TYR A 30 29.22 0.99 29.85
N ALA A 31 29.62 -0.26 30.06
CA ALA A 31 30.72 -0.81 29.29
C ALA A 31 30.36 -0.62 27.81
N GLU A 32 31.26 -0.03 27.02
CA GLU A 32 31.10 -0.05 25.57
C GLU A 32 31.18 -1.52 25.14
N ASN A 33 30.02 -2.16 24.99
CA ASN A 33 29.88 -3.52 24.48
C ASN A 33 30.15 -3.50 22.97
N ASN A 34 31.40 -3.29 22.61
CA ASN A 34 31.92 -3.33 21.25
C ASN A 34 32.11 -4.80 20.86
N GLU A 35 31.07 -5.44 20.33
CA GLU A 35 31.12 -6.86 19.94
C GLU A 35 31.39 -7.01 18.44
N LEU A 36 32.60 -7.44 18.08
CA LEU A 36 32.95 -7.80 16.70
C LEU A 36 32.19 -9.08 16.28
N ILE A 37 31.34 -8.98 15.26
CA ILE A 37 30.49 -10.05 14.71
C ILE A 37 31.18 -10.73 13.52
N VAL A 38 31.63 -9.93 12.54
CA VAL A 38 32.35 -10.39 11.34
C VAL A 38 33.70 -9.68 11.24
N ASP A 39 34.73 -10.46 10.96
CA ASP A 39 36.07 -10.02 10.59
C ASP A 39 36.41 -10.66 9.24
N ASN A 40 36.73 -9.85 8.23
CA ASN A 40 37.09 -10.28 6.87
C ASN A 40 36.15 -11.34 6.23
N GLY A 41 34.84 -11.06 6.24
CA GLY A 41 33.84 -11.84 5.50
C GLY A 41 33.85 -11.52 3.99
N ILE A 42 33.55 -12.49 3.14
CA ILE A 42 33.40 -12.30 1.68
C ILE A 42 32.08 -12.91 1.24
N LEU A 43 31.25 -12.13 0.53
CA LEU A 43 30.00 -12.57 -0.07
C LEU A 43 30.07 -12.39 -1.59
N LYS A 44 29.63 -13.40 -2.34
CA LYS A 44 29.46 -13.27 -3.81
C LYS A 44 28.17 -12.52 -4.15
N GLY A 45 28.18 -11.85 -5.30
CA GLY A 45 27.04 -11.08 -5.79
C GLY A 45 27.16 -10.70 -7.26
N ILE A 46 26.17 -9.95 -7.75
CA ILE A 46 26.03 -9.48 -9.13
C ILE A 46 25.75 -7.98 -9.17
N GLN A 47 26.25 -7.31 -10.21
CA GLN A 47 25.88 -5.94 -10.55
C GLN A 47 24.77 -5.90 -11.62
N TYR A 48 23.58 -5.43 -11.25
CA TYR A 48 22.51 -5.09 -12.18
C TYR A 48 22.69 -3.65 -12.66
N LYS A 49 22.81 -3.45 -13.98
CA LYS A 49 23.14 -2.14 -14.56
C LYS A 49 21.91 -1.27 -14.78
N GLY A 50 21.91 -0.04 -14.27
CA GLY A 50 20.78 0.89 -14.33
C GLY A 50 19.46 0.23 -13.89
N GLY A 51 19.48 -0.50 -12.77
CA GLY A 51 18.33 -1.23 -12.23
C GLY A 51 17.81 -2.42 -13.07
N ASN A 52 18.44 -2.81 -14.17
CA ASN A 52 17.94 -3.89 -15.04
C ASN A 52 18.23 -5.28 -14.45
N PHE A 53 17.23 -5.85 -13.77
CA PHE A 53 17.29 -7.20 -13.22
C PHE A 53 17.25 -8.28 -14.31
N VAL A 54 18.27 -9.14 -14.34
CA VAL A 54 18.40 -10.27 -15.28
C VAL A 54 18.52 -11.60 -14.55
N LYS A 55 18.19 -12.69 -15.25
CA LYS A 55 18.26 -14.06 -14.72
C LYS A 55 19.71 -14.46 -14.43
N VAL A 56 19.95 -15.01 -13.23
CA VAL A 56 21.27 -15.44 -12.76
C VAL A 56 21.24 -16.95 -12.50
N ASP A 57 21.80 -17.72 -13.44
CA ASP A 57 21.75 -19.19 -13.45
C ASP A 57 23.11 -19.84 -13.13
N SER A 58 24.20 -19.09 -13.20
CA SER A 58 25.56 -19.64 -13.08
C SER A 58 26.47 -18.76 -12.20
N GLU A 59 27.37 -19.38 -11.44
CA GLU A 59 28.30 -18.65 -10.56
C GLU A 59 29.23 -17.70 -11.32
N ASN A 60 29.47 -17.93 -12.62
CA ASN A 60 30.27 -17.05 -13.47
C ASN A 60 29.61 -15.69 -13.74
N GLN A 61 28.30 -15.56 -13.49
CA GLN A 61 27.57 -14.29 -13.54
C GLN A 61 27.65 -13.50 -12.22
N LEU A 62 28.16 -14.11 -11.14
CA LEU A 62 28.42 -13.44 -9.87
C LEU A 62 29.77 -12.70 -9.96
N ASP A 63 29.76 -11.58 -10.68
CA ASP A 63 30.94 -10.80 -11.06
C ASP A 63 31.40 -9.78 -10.00
N SER A 64 30.68 -9.70 -8.88
CA SER A 64 30.87 -8.74 -7.80
C SER A 64 31.08 -9.44 -6.46
N LYS A 65 31.81 -8.80 -5.55
CA LYS A 65 32.03 -9.28 -4.17
C LYS A 65 31.80 -8.17 -3.17
N LEU A 66 31.23 -8.50 -2.01
CA LEU A 66 31.25 -7.64 -0.83
C LEU A 66 32.25 -8.21 0.16
N ILE A 67 33.34 -7.47 0.41
CA ILE A 67 34.37 -7.81 1.39
C ILE A 67 34.05 -7.04 2.67
N ILE A 68 33.36 -7.68 3.61
CA ILE A 68 33.07 -7.15 4.94
C ILE A 68 34.39 -7.12 5.71
N LYS A 69 35.02 -5.94 5.78
CA LYS A 69 36.25 -5.73 6.56
C LYS A 69 35.96 -5.89 8.04
N LYS A 70 34.88 -5.26 8.50
CA LYS A 70 34.45 -5.26 9.88
C LYS A 70 32.95 -5.18 9.99
N MET A 71 32.37 -5.96 10.89
CA MET A 71 30.99 -5.76 11.35
C MET A 71 30.96 -5.92 12.86
N GLN A 72 30.49 -4.91 13.58
CA GLN A 72 30.48 -4.90 15.04
C GLN A 72 29.19 -4.28 15.58
N ILE A 73 28.73 -4.79 16.72
CA ILE A 73 27.74 -4.11 17.54
C ILE A 73 28.47 -3.01 18.33
N LYS A 74 27.89 -1.81 18.38
CA LYS A 74 28.25 -0.74 19.34
C LYS A 74 26.99 0.06 19.67
N ASN A 75 26.75 0.32 20.95
CA ASN A 75 25.63 1.15 21.44
C ASN A 75 24.25 0.72 20.87
N ASP A 76 23.97 -0.59 20.88
CA ASP A 76 22.78 -1.23 20.31
C ASP A 76 22.56 -1.06 18.79
N GLU A 77 23.57 -0.55 18.07
CA GLU A 77 23.57 -0.41 16.61
C GLU A 77 24.65 -1.31 15.96
N LEU A 78 24.38 -1.74 14.73
CA LEU A 78 25.30 -2.50 13.90
C LEU A 78 26.13 -1.53 13.05
N ILE A 79 27.44 -1.51 13.28
CA ILE A 79 28.41 -0.79 12.45
C ILE A 79 28.95 -1.77 11.40
N LEU A 80 28.85 -1.39 10.13
CA LEU A 80 29.37 -2.11 8.97
C LEU A 80 30.48 -1.30 8.30
N GLU A 81 31.60 -1.97 8.02
CA GLU A 81 32.67 -1.50 7.15
C GLU A 81 32.93 -2.59 6.09
N ALA A 82 32.65 -2.29 4.83
CA ALA A 82 32.76 -3.24 3.73
C ALA A 82 33.29 -2.60 2.46
N VAL A 83 33.87 -3.39 1.57
CA VAL A 83 34.32 -2.96 0.24
C VAL A 83 33.56 -3.74 -0.83
N ILE A 84 32.87 -3.03 -1.73
CA ILE A 84 32.39 -3.64 -2.98
C ILE A 84 33.56 -3.72 -3.94
N GLU A 85 33.87 -4.92 -4.42
CA GLU A 85 34.85 -5.19 -5.48
C GLU A 85 34.13 -5.74 -6.71
N ASN A 86 34.35 -5.11 -7.87
CA ASN A 86 34.07 -5.70 -9.19
C ASN A 86 35.34 -5.60 -10.06
N LYS A 87 35.27 -6.05 -11.32
CA LYS A 87 36.45 -6.12 -12.22
C LYS A 87 37.25 -4.81 -12.37
N ASN A 88 36.63 -3.64 -12.18
CA ASN A 88 37.25 -2.34 -12.43
C ASN A 88 37.15 -1.36 -11.25
N MET A 89 36.50 -1.72 -10.13
CA MET A 89 36.21 -0.79 -9.03
C MET A 89 36.34 -1.45 -7.66
N GLN A 90 36.85 -0.69 -6.69
CA GLN A 90 36.77 -0.99 -5.26
C GLN A 90 36.20 0.23 -4.54
N ASN A 91 35.06 0.09 -3.85
CA ASN A 91 34.38 1.18 -3.16
C ASN A 91 34.14 0.83 -1.69
N LEU A 92 34.55 1.70 -0.78
CA LEU A 92 34.32 1.56 0.66
C LEU A 92 32.88 1.98 1.01
N ILE A 93 32.23 1.17 1.84
CA ILE A 93 30.93 1.43 2.45
C ILE A 93 31.15 1.41 3.96
N GLN A 94 30.77 2.50 4.62
CA GLN A 94 30.71 2.59 6.07
C GLN A 94 29.30 3.03 6.45
N ALA A 95 28.64 2.26 7.31
CA ALA A 95 27.26 2.52 7.69
C ALA A 95 26.98 2.05 9.12
N THR A 96 26.06 2.74 9.79
CA THR A 96 25.57 2.37 11.13
C THR A 96 24.06 2.16 11.04
N GLY A 97 23.54 1.07 11.61
CA GLY A 97 22.14 0.71 11.46
C GLY A 97 21.52 0.01 12.67
N LYS A 98 20.18 0.08 12.76
CA LYS A 98 19.39 -0.57 13.81
C LYS A 98 18.89 -1.93 13.34
N ILE A 99 18.84 -2.89 14.27
CA ILE A 99 18.44 -4.28 13.99
C ILE A 99 16.98 -4.49 14.38
N TYR A 100 16.21 -5.09 13.48
CA TYR A 100 14.79 -5.39 13.66
C TYR A 100 14.47 -6.86 13.34
N TYR A 101 13.39 -7.37 13.94
CA TYR A 101 12.76 -8.61 13.49
C TYR A 101 12.04 -8.38 12.17
N SER A 102 12.10 -9.38 11.29
CA SER A 102 11.52 -9.28 9.97
C SER A 102 9.98 -9.31 9.98
N GLN A 103 9.35 -8.51 9.12
CA GLN A 103 7.89 -8.39 9.03
C GLN A 103 7.29 -9.31 7.97
N ASN A 104 7.95 -9.44 6.82
CA ASN A 104 7.62 -10.35 5.73
C ASN A 104 7.24 -11.74 6.24
N MET A 105 6.07 -12.27 5.85
CA MET A 105 5.51 -13.46 6.47
C MET A 105 6.31 -14.75 6.21
N MET A 106 7.15 -14.78 5.19
CA MET A 106 8.04 -15.92 4.93
C MET A 106 9.33 -15.85 5.74
N LEU A 107 9.90 -14.64 5.88
CA LEU A 107 11.10 -14.37 6.68
C LEU A 107 10.83 -14.35 8.20
N LYS A 108 9.62 -13.96 8.62
CA LYS A 108 9.17 -13.96 10.01
C LYS A 108 9.06 -15.39 10.58
N LYS A 109 8.66 -16.38 9.76
CA LYS A 109 8.63 -17.81 10.13
C LYS A 109 9.99 -18.35 10.56
N THR A 110 11.08 -17.85 9.96
CA THR A 110 12.45 -18.25 10.30
C THR A 110 13.12 -17.33 11.33
N ARG A 111 12.39 -16.32 11.83
CA ARG A 111 12.93 -15.22 12.63
C ARG A 111 14.13 -14.57 11.94
N SER A 112 13.99 -14.20 10.67
CA SER A 112 15.02 -13.41 9.99
C SER A 112 15.15 -12.02 10.61
N LEU A 113 16.32 -11.41 10.46
CA LEU A 113 16.62 -10.06 10.94
C LEU A 113 16.79 -9.11 9.76
N THR A 114 16.29 -7.89 9.92
CA THR A 114 16.43 -6.81 8.94
C THR A 114 17.16 -5.65 9.59
N VAL A 115 18.21 -5.13 8.93
CA VAL A 115 19.00 -4.01 9.45
C VAL A 115 18.70 -2.75 8.64
N LEU A 116 18.30 -1.69 9.32
CA LEU A 116 18.08 -0.38 8.74
C LEU A 116 19.32 0.48 8.94
N PHE A 117 20.13 0.62 7.90
CA PHE A 117 21.32 1.46 7.88
C PHE A 117 20.99 2.92 7.58
N ASN A 118 21.62 3.83 8.32
CA ASN A 118 21.73 5.23 7.94
C ASN A 118 22.69 5.32 6.75
N ASN A 119 22.17 5.77 5.61
CA ASN A 119 22.88 5.81 4.34
C ASN A 119 23.45 7.20 4.07
N GLU A 120 24.78 7.30 3.93
CA GLU A 120 25.49 8.52 3.54
C GLU A 120 26.38 8.25 2.32
N GLY A 121 26.58 9.27 1.47
CA GLY A 121 27.40 9.18 0.26
C GLY A 121 26.73 8.47 -0.93
N ASP A 122 27.57 8.09 -1.90
CA ASP A 122 27.18 7.64 -3.25
C ASP A 122 26.70 6.17 -3.31
N TYR A 123 26.88 5.42 -2.22
CA TYR A 123 26.51 4.00 -2.12
C TYR A 123 25.53 3.80 -0.97
N LYS A 124 24.26 3.59 -1.30
CA LYS A 124 23.17 3.46 -0.33
C LYS A 124 22.78 2.00 -0.16
N ILE A 125 22.85 1.50 1.08
CA ILE A 125 22.36 0.17 1.44
C ILE A 125 20.83 0.22 1.39
N LEU A 126 20.23 -0.33 0.34
CA LEU A 126 18.77 -0.40 0.21
C LEU A 126 18.18 -1.46 1.14
N SER A 127 18.98 -2.46 1.50
CA SER A 127 18.57 -3.60 2.31
C SER A 127 19.75 -4.38 2.85
N PHE A 128 19.51 -4.94 4.03
CA PHE A 128 20.40 -5.88 4.68
C PHE A 128 19.53 -6.86 5.49
N ILE A 129 19.37 -8.09 4.99
CA ILE A 129 18.59 -9.15 5.63
C ILE A 129 19.55 -10.27 6.02
N ILE A 130 19.44 -10.73 7.27
CA ILE A 130 20.06 -11.97 7.74
C ILE A 130 18.95 -13.01 7.86
N GLU A 131 18.84 -13.85 6.84
CA GLU A 131 17.84 -14.91 6.79
C GLU A 131 18.41 -16.18 7.42
N ASN A 132 17.84 -16.59 8.55
CA ASN A 132 18.12 -17.89 9.12
C ASN A 132 17.32 -18.96 8.36
N ASN A 133 17.86 -20.17 8.18
CA ASN A 133 17.23 -21.26 7.42
C ASN A 133 16.68 -20.82 6.03
N ALA A 134 17.56 -20.28 5.17
CA ALA A 134 17.21 -19.67 3.90
C ALA A 134 16.16 -20.42 3.07
N ASN A 135 15.11 -19.71 2.68
CA ASN A 135 13.99 -20.24 1.92
C ASN A 135 14.32 -20.26 0.41
N GLU A 136 14.29 -21.46 -0.18
CA GLU A 136 14.58 -21.68 -1.60
C GLU A 136 13.74 -20.82 -2.57
N GLY A 137 12.50 -20.51 -2.21
CA GLY A 137 11.62 -19.65 -3.01
C GLY A 137 12.06 -18.20 -3.06
N LEU A 138 12.90 -17.77 -2.10
CA LEU A 138 13.39 -16.40 -1.95
C LEU A 138 14.85 -16.22 -2.40
N LEU A 139 15.51 -17.27 -2.90
CA LEU A 139 16.90 -17.25 -3.35
C LEU A 139 16.99 -17.05 -4.87
N LEU A 140 18.06 -16.42 -5.36
CA LEU A 140 18.37 -16.40 -6.79
C LEU A 140 18.52 -17.85 -7.33
N PRO A 141 18.23 -18.10 -8.62
CA PRO A 141 18.31 -19.45 -9.19
C PRO A 141 19.69 -20.12 -8.98
N VAL A 142 20.79 -19.40 -9.24
CA VAL A 142 22.17 -19.81 -8.98
C VAL A 142 22.46 -20.20 -7.51
N ASN A 143 21.70 -19.62 -6.57
CA ASN A 143 21.97 -19.66 -5.14
C ASN A 143 21.05 -20.61 -4.37
N ARG A 144 20.13 -21.34 -5.00
CA ARG A 144 19.25 -22.32 -4.34
C ARG A 144 19.99 -23.35 -3.45
N LYS A 145 21.26 -23.62 -3.75
CA LYS A 145 22.22 -24.39 -2.91
C LYS A 145 22.48 -23.81 -1.49
N LEU A 146 22.00 -22.60 -1.21
CA LEU A 146 22.08 -21.94 0.09
C LEU A 146 20.86 -22.24 0.99
N LYS A 147 19.84 -22.94 0.46
CA LYS A 147 18.65 -23.36 1.21
C LYS A 147 18.99 -23.96 2.58
N ASN A 148 18.21 -23.60 3.60
CA ASN A 148 18.36 -24.01 5.00
C ASN A 148 19.67 -23.57 5.68
N LYS A 149 20.48 -22.67 5.08
CA LYS A 149 21.64 -22.05 5.73
C LYS A 149 21.29 -20.67 6.28
N THR A 150 22.09 -20.14 7.20
CA THR A 150 22.05 -18.71 7.52
C THR A 150 22.73 -17.93 6.39
N VAL A 151 22.01 -17.01 5.75
CA VAL A 151 22.49 -16.22 4.61
C VAL A 151 22.36 -14.74 4.87
N ALA A 152 23.27 -13.95 4.27
CA ALA A 152 23.09 -12.51 4.14
C ALA A 152 22.51 -12.21 2.75
N LYS A 153 21.48 -11.36 2.68
CA LYS A 153 20.99 -10.75 1.43
C LYS A 153 21.19 -9.24 1.57
N ILE A 154 22.07 -8.69 0.73
CA ILE A 154 22.52 -7.30 0.87
C ILE A 154 22.41 -6.59 -0.48
N ALA A 155 22.04 -5.33 -0.40
CA ALA A 155 21.62 -4.51 -1.52
C ALA A 155 22.25 -3.14 -1.46
N VAL A 156 22.95 -2.73 -2.52
CA VAL A 156 23.59 -1.41 -2.57
C VAL A 156 23.31 -0.73 -3.90
N LEU A 157 22.70 0.45 -3.84
CA LEU A 157 22.50 1.35 -4.97
C LEU A 157 23.70 2.30 -5.12
N CYS A 158 24.29 2.36 -6.31
CA CYS A 158 25.18 3.45 -6.69
C CYS A 158 24.34 4.62 -7.24
N THR A 159 24.26 5.72 -6.50
CA THR A 159 23.37 6.85 -6.83
C THR A 159 23.76 7.64 -8.08
N ASN A 160 24.97 7.41 -8.59
CA ASN A 160 25.50 8.12 -9.76
C ASN A 160 25.22 7.38 -11.09
N THR A 161 24.84 6.11 -11.02
CA THR A 161 24.62 5.24 -12.20
C THR A 161 23.30 4.47 -12.18
N ASP A 162 22.58 4.51 -11.05
CA ASP A 162 21.44 3.63 -10.74
C ASP A 162 21.77 2.12 -10.82
N ASP A 163 23.06 1.77 -10.74
CA ASP A 163 23.49 0.38 -10.65
C ASP A 163 23.18 -0.21 -9.26
N ILE A 164 22.70 -1.45 -9.25
CA ILE A 164 22.37 -2.19 -8.04
C ILE A 164 23.36 -3.35 -7.89
N PHE A 165 24.13 -3.33 -6.81
CA PHE A 165 24.93 -4.48 -6.38
C PHE A 165 24.10 -5.33 -5.42
N TYR A 166 23.92 -6.60 -5.77
CA TYR A 166 23.17 -7.55 -4.96
C TYR A 166 24.05 -8.73 -4.55
N PHE A 167 24.12 -8.99 -3.24
CA PHE A 167 24.91 -10.06 -2.65
C PHE A 167 24.00 -11.04 -1.92
N GLU A 168 24.20 -12.33 -2.16
CA GLU A 168 23.45 -13.41 -1.51
C GLU A 168 24.38 -14.60 -1.32
N ASP A 169 24.83 -14.81 -0.09
CA ASP A 169 25.81 -15.85 0.27
C ASP A 169 25.68 -16.24 1.76
N VAL A 170 26.40 -17.26 2.20
CA VAL A 170 26.40 -17.71 3.61
C VAL A 170 26.86 -16.59 4.53
N PHE A 171 26.11 -16.33 5.62
CA PHE A 171 26.48 -15.30 6.58
C PHE A 171 27.79 -15.69 7.31
N PRO A 172 28.83 -14.84 7.30
CA PRO A 172 30.09 -15.15 7.98
C PRO A 172 29.88 -15.10 9.50
N SER A 173 30.46 -16.05 10.25
CA SER A 173 30.43 -16.09 11.72
C SER A 173 29.04 -16.36 12.35
N ILE A 174 28.63 -17.63 12.37
CA ILE A 174 27.41 -18.10 13.06
C ILE A 174 27.48 -17.88 14.59
N ASN A 175 28.68 -17.91 15.17
CA ASN A 175 28.90 -18.00 16.63
C ASN A 175 28.44 -16.76 17.43
N LYS A 176 28.08 -15.65 16.75
CA LYS A 176 27.61 -14.40 17.37
C LYS A 176 26.25 -13.93 16.85
N LEU A 177 25.55 -14.77 16.09
CA LEU A 177 24.21 -14.49 15.58
C LEU A 177 23.21 -14.20 16.73
N SER A 178 23.39 -14.86 17.88
CA SER A 178 22.60 -14.66 19.10
C SER A 178 22.63 -13.23 19.64
N SER A 179 23.75 -12.53 19.49
CA SER A 179 23.88 -11.14 19.97
C SER A 179 23.01 -10.18 19.16
N LEU A 180 22.90 -10.40 17.84
CA LEU A 180 21.99 -9.65 16.97
C LEU A 180 20.53 -9.89 17.35
N TYR A 181 20.16 -11.13 17.66
CA TYR A 181 18.81 -11.50 18.12
C TYR A 181 18.39 -10.86 19.45
N ASN A 182 19.34 -10.65 20.36
CA ASN A 182 19.08 -10.01 21.65
C ASN A 182 18.86 -8.50 21.52
N LEU A 183 19.37 -7.87 20.46
CA LEU A 183 19.20 -6.44 20.17
C LEU A 183 18.02 -6.14 19.23
N ALA A 184 17.62 -7.13 18.43
CA ALA A 184 16.56 -6.99 17.45
C ALA A 184 15.24 -6.52 18.10
N LYS A 185 14.67 -5.45 17.55
CA LYS A 185 13.40 -4.87 18.01
C LYS A 185 12.26 -5.33 17.10
N GLU A 186 11.06 -5.50 17.66
CA GLU A 186 9.85 -5.49 16.83
C GLU A 186 9.70 -4.07 16.25
N PRO A 187 9.44 -3.89 14.95
CA PRO A 187 9.28 -2.56 14.37
C PRO A 187 8.05 -1.88 14.94
N ALA A 188 8.17 -0.61 15.33
CA ALA A 188 7.05 0.16 15.84
C ALA A 188 6.17 0.67 14.69
N GLU A 189 4.92 0.18 14.64
CA GLU A 189 3.86 0.85 13.91
C GLU A 189 3.55 2.19 14.58
N THR A 190 3.69 3.31 13.86
CA THR A 190 3.13 4.59 14.28
C THR A 190 2.15 5.09 13.23
N TYR A 191 0.87 5.03 13.58
CA TYR A 191 -0.25 5.57 12.80
C TYR A 191 -0.13 7.10 12.65
N ASN A 192 0.75 7.53 11.74
CA ASN A 192 0.93 8.92 11.39
C ASN A 192 -0.18 9.33 10.42
N LYS A 193 -0.88 10.43 10.74
CA LYS A 193 -1.84 11.03 9.83
C LYS A 193 -1.09 11.64 8.65
N ASP A 194 -1.24 11.04 7.47
CA ASP A 194 -0.70 11.56 6.22
C ASP A 194 -1.13 13.02 6.02
N LYS A 195 -0.17 13.95 5.95
CA LYS A 195 -0.42 15.35 5.62
C LYS A 195 -0.57 15.49 4.11
N VAL A 196 -1.79 15.38 3.63
CA VAL A 196 -2.11 15.59 2.22
C VAL A 196 -2.32 17.08 1.93
N ASP A 197 -1.86 17.54 0.78
CA ASP A 197 -1.93 18.95 0.39
C ASP A 197 -3.31 19.35 -0.18
N LYS A 198 -3.48 20.61 -0.59
CA LYS A 198 -4.74 21.12 -1.13
C LYS A 198 -5.09 20.59 -2.54
N SER A 199 -4.15 19.96 -3.25
CA SER A 199 -4.37 19.31 -4.54
C SER A 199 -4.71 17.82 -4.42
N GLY A 200 -4.75 17.27 -3.19
CA GLY A 200 -4.93 15.84 -2.95
C GLY A 200 -3.65 15.01 -3.17
N ILE A 201 -2.53 15.65 -3.49
CA ILE A 201 -1.24 14.98 -3.68
C ILE A 201 -0.54 14.89 -2.32
N GLU A 202 0.04 13.72 -2.01
CA GLU A 202 0.97 13.59 -0.89
C GLU A 202 2.27 14.33 -1.22
N ILE A 203 2.35 15.61 -0.86
CA ILE A 203 3.63 16.33 -0.84
C ILE A 203 4.43 15.80 0.35
N GLY A 204 5.38 14.91 0.05
CA GLY A 204 6.12 14.12 1.02
C GLY A 204 6.72 14.93 2.17
N ASN A 205 6.10 14.81 3.34
CA ASN A 205 6.70 14.99 4.67
C ASN A 205 6.02 14.02 5.65
N THR A 206 5.76 12.80 5.15
CA THR A 206 5.38 11.66 5.98
C THR A 206 6.58 11.27 6.83
N ASN A 207 6.40 11.29 8.15
CA ASN A 207 7.27 10.52 9.04
C ASN A 207 6.98 9.04 8.76
N ILE A 208 7.64 8.47 7.75
CA ILE A 208 7.64 7.04 7.46
C ILE A 208 7.98 6.34 8.78
N ASP A 209 7.10 5.46 9.26
CA ASP A 209 7.31 4.81 10.55
C ASP A 209 8.44 3.76 10.47
N GLU A 210 8.77 3.13 11.60
CA GLU A 210 9.83 2.12 11.61
C GLU A 210 9.38 0.84 10.90
N SER A 211 8.08 0.52 10.95
CA SER A 211 7.43 -0.59 10.23
C SER A 211 7.62 -0.47 8.71
N ASP A 212 7.15 0.62 8.09
CA ASP A 212 7.26 0.90 6.65
C ASP A 212 8.72 0.92 6.16
N LYS A 213 9.68 1.33 6.99
CA LYS A 213 11.12 1.27 6.65
C LYS A 213 11.66 -0.15 6.65
N VAL A 214 11.26 -0.98 7.62
CA VAL A 214 11.62 -2.41 7.67
C VAL A 214 10.99 -3.13 6.47
N GLY A 215 9.70 -2.90 6.20
CA GLY A 215 9.01 -3.41 5.02
C GLY A 215 9.67 -2.98 3.70
N LEU A 216 10.09 -1.71 3.54
CA LEU A 216 10.86 -1.28 2.37
C LEU A 216 12.20 -2.01 2.27
N SER A 217 12.97 -2.11 3.36
CA SER A 217 14.25 -2.84 3.39
C SER A 217 14.06 -4.33 3.05
N GLU A 218 12.92 -4.92 3.35
CA GLU A 218 12.62 -6.30 2.95
C GLU A 218 12.18 -6.42 1.50
N ASN A 219 11.40 -5.45 1.02
CA ASN A 219 10.76 -5.49 -0.29
C ASN A 219 11.62 -4.84 -1.40
N TRP A 220 12.71 -4.13 -1.09
CA TRP A 220 13.53 -3.32 -2.02
C TRP A 220 13.92 -4.00 -3.36
N PHE A 221 14.08 -5.33 -3.40
CA PHE A 221 14.42 -6.12 -4.60
C PHE A 221 13.22 -6.48 -5.47
N MET A 222 12.00 -6.19 -5.02
CA MET A 222 10.82 -6.42 -5.81
C MET A 222 10.93 -5.56 -7.07
N PRO A 223 10.41 -6.02 -8.21
CA PRO A 223 10.22 -5.15 -9.35
C PRO A 223 9.03 -4.22 -9.03
N PHE A 224 9.29 -3.20 -8.21
CA PHE A 224 8.35 -2.12 -7.95
C PHE A 224 8.08 -1.38 -9.26
N ILE A 225 6.97 -1.74 -9.89
CA ILE A 225 6.05 -0.85 -10.61
C ILE A 225 6.66 0.46 -11.13
N ALA A 226 7.66 0.33 -11.99
CA ALA A 226 8.27 1.41 -12.75
C ALA A 226 8.68 0.97 -14.17
N ASN A 227 8.17 -0.18 -14.63
CA ASN A 227 8.13 -0.46 -16.07
C ASN A 227 7.01 0.36 -16.70
N SER A 228 7.35 1.59 -17.10
CA SER A 228 6.53 2.51 -17.88
C SER A 228 6.13 2.00 -19.27
N ASN A 229 6.58 0.79 -19.66
CA ASN A 229 6.45 0.23 -21.00
C ASN A 229 5.71 -1.12 -21.11
N THR A 230 5.02 -1.60 -20.05
CA THR A 230 4.06 -2.72 -20.18
C THR A 230 2.62 -2.23 -20.10
N SER A 231 2.24 -1.44 -21.11
CA SER A 231 0.88 -0.97 -21.36
C SER A 231 0.01 -2.06 -22.01
N GLN A 232 -0.21 -3.15 -21.28
CA GLN A 232 -1.26 -4.12 -21.60
C GLN A 232 -2.14 -4.36 -20.37
N LEU A 233 -3.07 -3.42 -20.16
CA LEU A 233 -4.32 -3.69 -19.45
C LEU A 233 -5.16 -4.57 -20.37
N GLU A 234 -5.21 -5.87 -20.11
CA GLU A 234 -6.21 -6.74 -20.72
C GLU A 234 -7.58 -6.46 -20.11
N GLU A 235 -8.33 -5.53 -20.71
CA GLU A 235 -9.77 -5.42 -20.50
C GLU A 235 -10.47 -6.66 -21.11
N THR A 236 -10.53 -7.75 -20.35
CA THR A 236 -11.31 -8.93 -20.75
C THR A 236 -12.80 -8.65 -20.60
N LYS A 237 -13.44 -8.15 -21.68
CA LYS A 237 -14.87 -8.38 -21.92
C LYS A 237 -15.09 -9.86 -22.20
N ASP A 238 -15.97 -10.50 -21.43
CA ASP A 238 -16.46 -11.90 -21.57
C ASP A 238 -15.74 -12.76 -22.62
N VAL A 239 -14.55 -13.26 -22.25
CA VAL A 239 -13.90 -14.32 -23.03
C VAL A 239 -14.34 -15.66 -22.43
N SER A 240 -15.23 -16.33 -23.15
CA SER A 240 -15.73 -17.66 -22.81
C SER A 240 -14.58 -18.68 -22.70
N HIS A 241 -14.73 -19.63 -21.78
CA HIS A 241 -13.72 -20.63 -21.44
C HIS A 241 -12.95 -21.23 -22.62
N LYS A 242 -11.65 -20.93 -22.67
CA LYS A 242 -10.54 -21.84 -23.05
C LYS A 242 -9.21 -21.09 -22.90
N GLU A 243 -8.30 -21.58 -22.05
CA GLU A 243 -6.91 -21.90 -22.46
C GLU A 243 -6.07 -22.58 -21.36
N SER A 244 -5.06 -23.32 -21.85
CA SER A 244 -3.91 -23.93 -21.14
C SER A 244 -4.12 -24.63 -19.78
N GLN A 245 -4.64 -25.86 -19.83
CA GLN A 245 -4.42 -26.86 -18.78
C GLN A 245 -2.94 -27.30 -18.69
N ILE A 246 -2.10 -26.62 -17.91
CA ILE A 246 -1.01 -27.26 -17.12
C ILE A 246 -0.87 -26.52 -15.78
N VAL A 247 -1.87 -26.64 -14.91
CA VAL A 247 -1.75 -26.27 -13.49
C VAL A 247 -1.95 -27.54 -12.66
N SER A 248 -1.04 -27.79 -11.73
CA SER A 248 -1.11 -28.97 -10.84
C SER A 248 -2.44 -28.99 -10.07
N LEU A 249 -3.08 -30.16 -10.04
CA LEU A 249 -4.43 -30.46 -9.50
C LEU A 249 -4.62 -30.19 -7.99
N THR A 250 -3.67 -29.53 -7.33
CA THR A 250 -3.65 -29.23 -5.90
C THR A 250 -3.66 -27.74 -5.55
N THR A 251 -3.51 -26.86 -6.54
CA THR A 251 -3.41 -25.41 -6.28
C THR A 251 -4.80 -24.78 -6.20
N THR A 252 -5.27 -24.48 -5.00
CA THR A 252 -6.46 -23.64 -4.79
C THR A 252 -6.06 -22.16 -4.73
N SER A 253 -6.93 -21.27 -5.21
CA SER A 253 -6.73 -19.84 -5.00
C SER A 253 -6.91 -19.52 -3.51
N PRO A 254 -6.00 -18.74 -2.89
CA PRO A 254 -6.14 -18.31 -1.51
C PRO A 254 -7.20 -17.21 -1.33
N VAL A 255 -7.67 -16.58 -2.42
CA VAL A 255 -8.65 -15.49 -2.38
C VAL A 255 -9.91 -15.88 -3.14
N PRO A 256 -11.08 -16.00 -2.48
CA PRO A 256 -12.33 -16.38 -3.12
C PRO A 256 -12.68 -15.46 -4.31
N GLY A 257 -13.00 -16.06 -5.46
CA GLY A 257 -13.34 -15.33 -6.69
C GLY A 257 -12.17 -14.87 -7.56
N VAL A 258 -10.92 -14.96 -7.08
CA VAL A 258 -9.73 -14.69 -7.91
C VAL A 258 -9.21 -16.03 -8.47
N PRO A 259 -9.01 -16.19 -9.79
CA PRO A 259 -8.55 -17.45 -10.37
C PRO A 259 -7.05 -17.68 -10.14
N VAL A 260 -6.63 -18.94 -10.06
CA VAL A 260 -5.22 -19.35 -9.90
C VAL A 260 -4.31 -18.83 -11.03
N SER A 261 -4.87 -18.64 -12.23
CA SER A 261 -4.19 -18.01 -13.36
C SER A 261 -3.65 -16.62 -13.03
N ASP A 262 -4.36 -15.83 -12.20
CA ASP A 262 -3.95 -14.46 -11.93
C ASP A 262 -2.81 -14.36 -10.89
N PHE A 263 -2.47 -15.46 -10.22
CA PHE A 263 -1.27 -15.59 -9.39
C PHE A 263 -0.06 -16.15 -10.16
N THR A 264 -0.25 -16.62 -11.40
CA THR A 264 0.75 -17.33 -12.20
C THR A 264 1.12 -16.61 -13.50
N THR A 265 0.14 -15.96 -14.14
CA THR A 265 0.30 -15.14 -15.34
C THR A 265 0.83 -13.76 -14.98
N LEU A 266 1.91 -13.33 -15.64
CA LEU A 266 2.55 -12.02 -15.44
C LEU A 266 1.64 -10.85 -15.84
N GLY A 267 2.03 -9.63 -15.45
CA GLY A 267 1.41 -8.38 -15.87
C GLY A 267 0.27 -7.90 -14.97
N LYS A 268 -0.28 -6.75 -15.34
CA LYS A 268 -1.39 -6.06 -14.66
C LYS A 268 -2.73 -6.56 -15.20
N LYS A 269 -3.75 -6.67 -14.35
CA LYS A 269 -5.13 -6.97 -14.77
C LYS A 269 -6.12 -6.28 -13.85
N LEU A 270 -7.12 -5.65 -14.47
CA LEU A 270 -8.28 -5.09 -13.79
C LEU A 270 -9.50 -5.95 -14.15
N PHE A 271 -10.16 -6.51 -13.15
CA PHE A 271 -11.39 -7.30 -13.34
C PHE A 271 -12.54 -6.67 -12.57
N THR A 272 -13.69 -6.51 -13.24
CA THR A 272 -14.96 -6.18 -12.59
C THR A 272 -16.02 -7.17 -13.08
N ALA A 273 -16.56 -7.98 -12.16
CA ALA A 273 -17.80 -8.71 -12.46
C ALA A 273 -18.96 -7.71 -12.65
N ASP A 274 -20.15 -8.20 -12.96
CA ASP A 274 -21.34 -7.34 -13.08
C ASP A 274 -22.12 -7.15 -11.78
N ASN A 275 -22.02 -8.07 -10.82
CA ASN A 275 -22.98 -8.14 -9.70
C ASN A 275 -22.40 -8.70 -8.37
N ALA A 276 -21.09 -8.62 -8.11
CA ALA A 276 -20.55 -9.04 -6.80
C ALA A 276 -19.25 -8.34 -6.37
N TYR A 277 -18.17 -8.50 -7.16
CA TYR A 277 -16.83 -8.06 -6.77
C TYR A 277 -15.99 -7.63 -7.98
N GLY A 278 -14.85 -7.03 -7.70
CA GLY A 278 -13.77 -6.85 -8.66
C GLY A 278 -12.41 -6.98 -7.96
N TYR A 279 -11.35 -7.05 -8.75
CA TYR A 279 -9.99 -7.02 -8.25
C TYR A 279 -9.04 -6.36 -9.25
N TYR A 280 -7.97 -5.79 -8.70
CA TYR A 280 -6.79 -5.39 -9.43
C TYR A 280 -5.62 -6.25 -8.97
N LYS A 281 -4.84 -6.74 -9.92
CA LYS A 281 -3.62 -7.50 -9.64
C LYS A 281 -2.47 -6.99 -10.48
N ASN A 282 -1.26 -7.05 -9.93
CA ASN A 282 -0.02 -6.93 -10.67
C ASN A 282 0.90 -8.11 -10.33
N THR A 283 1.23 -8.94 -11.33
CA THR A 283 2.03 -10.16 -11.16
C THR A 283 3.37 -10.03 -11.85
N VAL A 284 4.43 -10.35 -11.13
CA VAL A 284 5.83 -10.19 -11.56
C VAL A 284 6.60 -11.47 -11.30
N GLU A 285 7.60 -11.77 -12.12
CA GLU A 285 8.50 -12.90 -11.82
C GLU A 285 9.48 -12.49 -10.73
N TRP A 286 9.50 -13.26 -9.65
CA TRP A 286 10.35 -12.94 -8.51
C TRP A 286 10.81 -14.20 -7.74
N PRO A 287 12.11 -14.40 -7.51
CA PRO A 287 13.24 -13.68 -8.13
C PRO A 287 13.28 -13.87 -9.65
N VAL A 288 13.95 -12.97 -10.39
CA VAL A 288 13.97 -12.99 -11.87
C VAL A 288 14.53 -14.32 -12.39
N GLY A 289 13.79 -14.96 -13.29
CA GLY A 289 14.10 -16.28 -13.86
C GLY A 289 13.92 -17.48 -12.92
N SER A 290 13.35 -17.30 -11.73
CA SER A 290 13.09 -18.41 -10.79
C SER A 290 11.90 -19.30 -11.18
N GLY A 291 11.01 -18.83 -12.05
CA GLY A 291 9.69 -19.41 -12.30
C GLY A 291 8.62 -19.02 -11.28
N ASN A 292 9.01 -18.52 -10.09
CA ASN A 292 8.09 -18.05 -9.06
C ASN A 292 7.42 -16.73 -9.50
N ARG A 293 6.27 -16.40 -8.90
CA ARG A 293 5.48 -15.22 -9.26
C ARG A 293 5.02 -14.52 -8.00
N LEU A 294 5.34 -13.24 -7.85
CA LEU A 294 4.79 -12.39 -6.79
C LEU A 294 3.61 -11.62 -7.37
N THR A 295 2.49 -11.57 -6.66
CA THR A 295 1.26 -10.89 -7.08
C THR A 295 0.80 -9.95 -5.98
N THR A 296 0.86 -8.64 -6.24
CA THR A 296 0.16 -7.63 -5.42
C THR A 296 -1.31 -7.62 -5.84
N LEU A 297 -2.24 -7.75 -4.89
CA LEU A 297 -3.67 -7.90 -5.14
C LEU A 297 -4.48 -6.95 -4.26
N LEU A 298 -5.45 -6.27 -4.87
CA LEU A 298 -6.53 -5.55 -4.18
C LEU A 298 -7.87 -6.09 -4.69
N LYS A 299 -8.73 -6.56 -3.79
CA LYS A 299 -10.09 -7.04 -4.08
C LYS A 299 -11.12 -6.19 -3.34
N TRP A 300 -12.21 -5.86 -4.03
CA TRP A 300 -13.35 -5.12 -3.48
C TRP A 300 -14.67 -5.82 -3.82
N GLY A 301 -15.62 -5.70 -2.91
CA GLY A 301 -17.01 -6.10 -3.09
C GLY A 301 -17.90 -4.89 -3.36
N TYR A 302 -18.97 -5.10 -4.13
CA TYR A 302 -20.05 -4.13 -4.25
C TYR A 302 -21.41 -4.82 -4.14
N THR A 303 -22.25 -4.27 -3.26
CA THR A 303 -23.62 -4.75 -3.03
C THR A 303 -24.61 -3.73 -3.58
N VAL A 304 -25.61 -4.21 -4.33
CA VAL A 304 -26.73 -3.39 -4.81
C VAL A 304 -28.04 -4.10 -4.49
N ASN A 305 -28.70 -3.62 -3.44
CA ASN A 305 -30.04 -4.03 -3.06
C ASN A 305 -31.04 -3.04 -3.69
N PRO A 306 -31.84 -3.45 -4.69
CA PRO A 306 -32.90 -2.59 -5.22
C PRO A 306 -33.99 -2.35 -4.15
N PRO A 307 -34.84 -1.34 -4.33
CA PRO A 307 -36.06 -1.21 -3.56
C PRO A 307 -36.91 -2.47 -3.66
N SER A 308 -37.58 -2.85 -2.58
CA SER A 308 -38.57 -3.91 -2.60
C SER A 308 -39.77 -3.54 -3.48
N ASP A 309 -40.38 -4.54 -4.11
CA ASP A 309 -41.61 -4.34 -4.89
C ASP A 309 -42.76 -3.87 -3.99
N THR A 310 -43.46 -2.82 -4.41
CA THR A 310 -44.57 -2.24 -3.64
C THR A 310 -45.93 -2.77 -4.09
N ARG A 311 -46.87 -2.83 -3.14
CA ARG A 311 -48.31 -3.01 -3.39
C ARG A 311 -49.18 -1.81 -3.00
N ASN A 312 -48.58 -0.78 -2.40
CA ASN A 312 -49.23 0.38 -1.82
C ASN A 312 -48.31 1.61 -1.92
N ASN A 313 -48.82 2.81 -1.63
CA ASN A 313 -48.06 4.08 -1.65
C ASN A 313 -47.03 4.22 -0.50
N THR A 314 -46.42 3.12 -0.08
CA THR A 314 -45.41 3.07 0.99
C THR A 314 -44.01 3.30 0.43
N ALA A 315 -43.24 4.08 1.17
CA ALA A 315 -41.79 4.02 1.23
C ALA A 315 -41.20 2.61 1.05
N VAL A 316 -40.19 2.46 0.19
CA VAL A 316 -39.39 1.22 0.06
C VAL A 316 -37.89 1.50 0.06
N ASN A 317 -37.17 0.71 0.85
CA ASN A 317 -35.73 0.86 1.03
C ASN A 317 -34.96 0.06 -0.03
N GLY A 318 -33.91 0.67 -0.57
CA GLY A 318 -32.79 0.01 -1.24
C GLY A 318 -31.47 0.33 -0.54
N GLY A 319 -30.36 -0.15 -1.10
CA GLY A 319 -29.03 0.16 -0.60
C GLY A 319 -27.92 -0.15 -1.60
N ILE A 320 -26.84 0.61 -1.52
CA ILE A 320 -25.64 0.46 -2.33
C ILE A 320 -24.41 0.52 -1.41
N GLN A 321 -23.49 -0.44 -1.52
CA GLN A 321 -22.28 -0.54 -0.70
C GLN A 321 -21.06 -0.83 -1.56
N LEU A 322 -19.94 -0.15 -1.28
CA LEU A 322 -18.58 -0.52 -1.71
C LEU A 322 -17.77 -0.91 -0.48
N SER A 323 -17.03 -2.01 -0.52
CA SER A 323 -16.14 -2.44 0.57
C SER A 323 -14.86 -3.08 0.05
N ILE A 324 -13.73 -2.82 0.72
CA ILE A 324 -12.48 -3.55 0.46
C ILE A 324 -12.56 -4.90 1.18
N GLU A 325 -12.31 -5.97 0.43
CA GLU A 325 -12.36 -7.36 0.91
C GLU A 325 -10.98 -7.94 1.18
N THR A 326 -9.96 -7.54 0.41
CA THR A 326 -8.59 -8.03 0.58
C THR A 326 -7.62 -7.04 -0.03
N GLU A 327 -6.54 -6.73 0.68
CA GLU A 327 -5.33 -6.13 0.12
C GLU A 327 -4.14 -6.91 0.70
N ALA A 328 -3.29 -7.45 -0.18
CA ALA A 328 -2.17 -8.30 0.19
C ALA A 328 -1.24 -8.61 -1.00
N GLN A 329 -0.06 -9.14 -0.69
CA GLN A 329 0.83 -9.77 -1.66
C GLN A 329 0.87 -11.28 -1.49
N TYR A 330 0.82 -12.02 -2.60
CA TYR A 330 0.87 -13.47 -2.64
C TYR A 330 2.02 -13.95 -3.53
N ILE A 331 2.72 -15.00 -3.11
CA ILE A 331 3.75 -15.65 -3.92
C ILE A 331 3.29 -17.04 -4.38
N TYR A 332 3.34 -17.26 -5.69
CA TYR A 332 3.30 -18.58 -6.31
C TYR A 332 4.73 -19.13 -6.44
N LEU A 333 4.93 -20.37 -5.96
CA LEU A 333 6.21 -21.05 -5.94
C LEU A 333 6.24 -22.17 -6.97
N ALA A 334 6.96 -21.97 -8.07
CA ALA A 334 6.95 -22.89 -9.22
C ALA A 334 7.47 -24.29 -8.90
N TYR A 335 8.33 -24.43 -7.89
CA TYR A 335 8.91 -25.72 -7.51
C TYR A 335 7.89 -26.68 -6.83
N ASN A 336 6.77 -26.17 -6.32
CA ASN A 336 5.73 -26.99 -5.67
C ASN A 336 4.29 -26.60 -6.04
N GLY A 337 4.09 -25.57 -6.87
CA GLY A 337 2.79 -25.06 -7.28
C GLY A 337 2.02 -24.28 -6.21
N SER A 338 2.56 -24.11 -5.00
CA SER A 338 1.81 -23.47 -3.90
C SER A 338 1.69 -21.96 -4.07
N ILE A 339 0.52 -21.40 -3.73
CA ILE A 339 0.33 -19.95 -3.53
C ILE A 339 0.31 -19.69 -2.02
N GLN A 340 1.09 -18.73 -1.56
CA GLN A 340 1.20 -18.38 -0.13
C GLN A 340 1.07 -16.86 0.06
N LEU A 341 0.47 -16.45 1.17
CA LEU A 341 0.51 -15.05 1.61
C LEU A 341 1.97 -14.68 1.90
N PHE A 342 2.46 -13.64 1.23
CA PHE A 342 3.85 -13.18 1.27
C PHE A 342 4.00 -11.99 2.22
N ASP A 343 3.14 -10.99 2.04
CA ASP A 343 3.05 -9.77 2.85
C ASP A 343 1.58 -9.34 2.91
N ASN A 344 1.18 -8.74 4.03
CA ASN A 344 -0.13 -8.13 4.27
C ASN A 344 -0.01 -6.63 4.62
N SER A 345 1.17 -6.02 4.40
CA SER A 345 1.35 -4.58 4.40
C SER A 345 0.64 -3.93 3.21
N ALA A 346 0.04 -2.75 3.43
CA ALA A 346 -0.65 -2.02 2.39
C ALA A 346 0.33 -1.60 1.28
N ASN A 347 0.14 -2.13 0.07
CA ASN A 347 0.92 -1.80 -1.13
C ASN A 347 0.07 -1.03 -2.16
N LEU A 348 -1.24 -1.25 -2.13
CA LEU A 348 -2.27 -0.56 -2.90
C LEU A 348 -3.19 0.23 -1.95
N ARG A 349 -3.63 1.41 -2.37
CA ARG A 349 -4.70 2.15 -1.69
C ARG A 349 -5.72 2.67 -2.71
N VAL A 350 -6.97 2.74 -2.30
CA VAL A 350 -8.05 3.32 -3.10
C VAL A 350 -8.27 4.79 -2.73
N ARG A 351 -8.32 5.66 -3.74
CA ARG A 351 -8.57 7.11 -3.65
C ARG A 351 -9.80 7.51 -4.47
N ASN A 352 -10.27 8.74 -4.23
CA ASN A 352 -11.36 9.38 -4.98
C ASN A 352 -12.64 8.54 -5.05
N ALA A 353 -12.84 7.67 -4.06
CA ALA A 353 -13.91 6.69 -4.07
C ALA A 353 -15.28 7.34 -3.85
N TYR A 354 -16.25 7.01 -4.70
CA TYR A 354 -17.64 7.37 -4.47
C TYR A 354 -18.60 6.30 -4.94
N ILE A 355 -19.74 6.25 -4.26
CA ILE A 355 -20.92 5.49 -4.64
C ILE A 355 -22.07 6.44 -4.92
N GLN A 356 -22.90 6.13 -5.89
CA GLN A 356 -24.00 6.98 -6.31
C GLN A 356 -25.23 6.13 -6.66
N VAL A 357 -26.40 6.62 -6.29
CA VAL A 357 -27.70 6.07 -6.69
C VAL A 357 -28.50 7.13 -7.45
N GLY A 358 -29.22 6.73 -8.49
CA GLY A 358 -30.11 7.60 -9.25
C GLY A 358 -31.37 6.87 -9.71
N ILE A 359 -32.52 7.48 -9.47
CA ILE A 359 -33.81 7.06 -10.03
C ILE A 359 -33.79 7.27 -11.55
N GLY A 360 -34.13 6.24 -12.31
CA GLY A 360 -33.97 6.23 -13.77
C GLY A 360 -34.97 7.12 -14.53
N THR A 361 -34.60 7.50 -15.74
CA THR A 361 -35.39 8.34 -16.65
C THR A 361 -36.80 7.77 -16.87
N GLY A 362 -37.82 8.62 -16.70
CA GLY A 362 -39.23 8.22 -16.81
C GLY A 362 -39.89 7.79 -15.50
N ASN A 363 -39.12 7.45 -14.46
CA ASN A 363 -39.67 7.24 -13.12
C ASN A 363 -40.06 8.59 -12.49
N THR A 364 -41.30 8.70 -11.99
CA THR A 364 -41.79 9.88 -11.25
C THR A 364 -41.46 9.86 -9.76
N ASP A 365 -41.01 8.72 -9.26
CA ASP A 365 -40.66 8.41 -7.87
C ASP A 365 -39.56 9.33 -7.31
N ILE A 366 -39.54 9.54 -5.98
CA ILE A 366 -38.60 10.45 -5.29
C ILE A 366 -37.93 9.77 -4.11
N MET A 367 -36.76 10.26 -3.70
CA MET A 367 -36.12 9.83 -2.46
C MET A 367 -36.72 10.63 -1.29
N TYR A 368 -37.18 9.93 -0.26
CA TYR A 368 -37.73 10.54 0.95
C TYR A 368 -36.86 10.28 2.19
N ARG A 369 -36.09 9.19 2.23
CA ARG A 369 -35.06 8.96 3.27
C ARG A 369 -33.74 8.58 2.63
N ILE A 370 -32.65 9.08 3.20
CA ILE A 370 -31.29 8.72 2.84
C ILE A 370 -30.49 8.53 4.13
N SER A 371 -29.95 7.34 4.35
CA SER A 371 -29.11 6.99 5.49
C SER A 371 -27.72 6.61 4.97
N ARG A 372 -26.68 7.07 5.66
CA ARG A 372 -25.29 6.87 5.22
C ARG A 372 -24.44 6.29 6.34
N GLU A 373 -23.50 5.44 5.96
CA GLU A 373 -22.49 4.91 6.86
C GLU A 373 -21.14 4.84 6.13
N GLU A 374 -20.12 5.40 6.77
CA GLU A 374 -18.73 5.32 6.34
C GLU A 374 -17.97 4.66 7.51
N GLN A 375 -17.50 3.43 7.33
CA GLN A 375 -16.57 2.81 8.30
C GLN A 375 -15.15 3.06 7.80
N LEU A 376 -14.58 4.15 8.29
CA LEU A 376 -13.19 4.54 8.11
C LEU A 376 -12.55 4.60 9.50
N TYR A 377 -11.47 3.87 9.74
CA TYR A 377 -10.69 4.01 10.97
C TYR A 377 -9.84 5.29 10.93
N VAL A 378 -10.46 6.48 11.05
CA VAL A 378 -9.92 7.70 11.71
C VAL A 378 -10.96 8.84 11.65
N THR A 379 -11.02 9.60 12.74
CA THR A 379 -11.92 10.75 12.95
C THR A 379 -11.48 12.03 12.24
N ASN A 380 -12.25 12.45 11.23
CA ASN A 380 -12.79 13.81 11.00
C ASN A 380 -13.46 13.89 9.62
N ILE A 381 -14.76 14.22 9.57
CA ILE A 381 -15.58 14.16 8.36
C ILE A 381 -15.76 15.58 7.78
N ASN A 382 -15.26 15.82 6.56
CA ASN A 382 -15.57 17.02 5.75
C ASN A 382 -16.26 16.62 4.45
N PHE A 383 -17.44 17.18 4.20
CA PHE A 383 -18.31 16.84 3.08
C PHE A 383 -18.08 17.79 1.89
N ASP A 384 -18.01 17.24 0.68
CA ASP A 384 -18.09 18.04 -0.54
C ASP A 384 -19.53 18.07 -1.06
N ILE A 385 -20.21 19.20 -0.86
CA ILE A 385 -21.58 19.47 -1.34
C ILE A 385 -21.64 19.49 -2.88
N ILE A 386 -20.51 19.71 -3.56
CA ILE A 386 -20.42 19.55 -5.00
C ILE A 386 -20.72 18.09 -5.39
N ALA A 387 -20.69 17.09 -4.50
CA ALA A 387 -21.17 15.74 -4.83
C ALA A 387 -22.68 15.68 -5.22
N ALA A 388 -23.52 16.62 -4.76
CA ALA A 388 -24.92 16.74 -5.20
C ALA A 388 -25.09 17.58 -6.49
N VAL A 389 -24.06 18.33 -6.89
CA VAL A 389 -24.09 19.33 -7.97
C VAL A 389 -23.10 19.00 -9.12
N GLY A 390 -22.19 18.06 -8.90
CA GLY A 390 -21.08 17.62 -9.77
C GLY A 390 -21.48 16.50 -10.72
N LEU A 391 -22.77 16.45 -11.03
CA LEU A 391 -23.33 15.70 -12.13
C LEU A 391 -23.61 16.77 -13.20
N LEU A 392 -22.86 16.90 -14.30
CA LEU A 392 -22.52 15.80 -15.22
C LEU A 392 -21.40 16.20 -16.21
N PRO A 393 -20.74 15.19 -16.84
CA PRO A 393 -21.09 14.89 -18.24
C PRO A 393 -21.50 13.43 -18.48
N PHE A 394 -22.67 13.05 -17.97
CA PHE A 394 -23.55 12.02 -18.54
C PHE A 394 -24.70 12.66 -19.37
N ALA A 395 -24.53 13.94 -19.74
CA ALA A 395 -25.64 14.83 -20.16
C ALA A 395 -25.25 16.02 -21.06
N GLN A 396 -24.50 15.78 -22.13
CA GLN A 396 -24.46 16.70 -23.29
C GLN A 396 -24.78 15.93 -24.59
N ASN A 397 -25.92 15.21 -24.59
CA ASN A 397 -26.45 14.50 -25.76
C ASN A 397 -27.95 14.08 -25.76
N TYR A 398 -28.92 14.45 -24.90
CA TYR A 398 -29.01 15.33 -23.73
C TYR A 398 -28.51 16.77 -23.95
N THR A 399 -29.10 17.48 -24.91
CA THR A 399 -28.80 18.90 -25.20
C THR A 399 -29.74 19.89 -24.51
N ASN A 400 -30.76 19.42 -23.78
CA ASN A 400 -31.82 20.25 -23.17
C ASN A 400 -31.43 20.91 -21.82
N ALA A 401 -30.15 21.09 -21.53
CA ALA A 401 -29.68 21.41 -20.18
C ALA A 401 -29.75 22.92 -19.81
N VAL A 402 -29.90 23.83 -20.78
CA VAL A 402 -29.64 25.27 -20.59
C VAL A 402 -30.61 25.98 -19.65
N ASP A 403 -31.91 25.65 -19.68
CA ASP A 403 -32.91 26.27 -18.79
C ASP A 403 -32.92 25.65 -17.37
N PHE A 404 -32.41 24.43 -17.22
CA PHE A 404 -32.36 23.71 -15.94
C PHE A 404 -31.31 24.29 -14.97
N PHE A 405 -30.21 24.83 -15.49
CA PHE A 405 -29.11 25.36 -14.66
C PHE A 405 -29.41 26.72 -13.96
N ARG A 406 -30.50 27.42 -14.32
CA ARG A 406 -30.77 28.78 -13.82
C ARG A 406 -31.45 28.86 -12.44
N SER A 407 -31.84 27.74 -11.83
CA SER A 407 -32.69 27.70 -10.63
C SER A 407 -31.99 27.29 -9.32
N ILE A 408 -30.69 26.95 -9.34
CA ILE A 408 -30.04 26.22 -8.23
C ILE A 408 -29.31 27.16 -7.26
N ILE A 409 -29.89 27.38 -6.07
CA ILE A 409 -29.20 27.91 -4.88
C ILE A 409 -29.72 27.20 -3.62
N SER A 410 -28.85 26.54 -2.84
CA SER A 410 -28.79 26.68 -1.36
C SER A 410 -27.49 26.09 -0.80
N ARG A 411 -27.11 26.50 0.41
CA ARG A 411 -25.78 26.31 1.03
C ARG A 411 -25.73 25.14 2.02
N ASP A 412 -24.48 24.78 2.34
CA ASP A 412 -23.94 24.21 3.59
C ASP A 412 -24.93 23.87 4.72
N GLU A 413 -24.90 22.61 5.15
CA GLU A 413 -24.99 22.25 6.57
C GLU A 413 -24.51 20.80 6.82
N VAL A 414 -24.06 20.51 8.05
CA VAL A 414 -23.47 19.21 8.42
C VAL A 414 -24.56 18.13 8.59
N LEU A 415 -24.94 17.52 7.47
CA LEU A 415 -24.62 16.11 7.22
C LEU A 415 -24.95 15.08 8.35
N ALA A 416 -26.13 15.07 8.99
CA ALA A 416 -26.58 13.99 9.89
C ALA A 416 -26.43 12.56 9.27
N PRO A 417 -26.37 11.47 10.07
CA PRO A 417 -26.26 10.12 9.52
C PRO A 417 -27.53 9.64 8.79
N THR A 418 -28.66 10.34 8.92
CA THR A 418 -29.90 10.08 8.18
C THR A 418 -30.64 11.37 7.89
N TYR A 419 -31.14 11.49 6.66
CA TYR A 419 -31.99 12.58 6.18
C TYR A 419 -33.39 12.09 5.89
N LEU A 420 -34.37 12.94 6.22
CA LEU A 420 -35.76 12.81 5.87
C LEU A 420 -36.17 14.02 5.03
N TYR A 421 -36.71 13.77 3.85
CA TYR A 421 -37.28 14.74 2.93
C TYR A 421 -38.80 14.55 2.87
N PRO A 422 -39.58 15.61 2.60
CA PRO A 422 -41.02 15.47 2.34
C PRO A 422 -41.32 14.46 1.25
N MET A 423 -42.40 13.66 1.40
CA MET A 423 -42.88 12.74 0.35
C MET A 423 -43.68 13.45 -0.77
N SER A 424 -43.55 14.76 -0.91
CA SER A 424 -44.26 15.61 -1.88
C SER A 424 -43.22 16.39 -2.70
N VAL A 425 -43.38 16.38 -4.03
CA VAL A 425 -42.52 17.13 -4.96
C VAL A 425 -42.57 18.62 -4.64
N LYS A 426 -43.78 19.19 -4.50
CA LYS A 426 -43.97 20.61 -4.17
C LYS A 426 -43.29 21.03 -2.87
N GLU A 427 -43.34 20.19 -1.83
CA GLU A 427 -42.69 20.54 -0.54
C GLU A 427 -41.16 20.35 -0.59
N GLN A 428 -40.63 19.39 -1.36
CA GLN A 428 -39.18 19.31 -1.59
C GLN A 428 -38.68 20.54 -2.38
N GLU A 429 -39.36 20.90 -3.48
CA GLU A 429 -39.05 22.08 -4.30
C GLU A 429 -39.10 23.38 -3.46
N LYS A 430 -40.11 23.54 -2.60
CA LYS A 430 -40.25 24.68 -1.69
C LYS A 430 -39.18 24.75 -0.61
N GLN A 431 -38.70 23.61 -0.10
CA GLN A 431 -37.70 23.57 0.98
C GLN A 431 -36.24 23.59 0.49
N LYS A 432 -35.96 23.08 -0.71
CA LYS A 432 -34.60 22.83 -1.22
C LYS A 432 -34.36 23.34 -2.65
N GLY A 433 -35.36 23.98 -3.28
CA GLY A 433 -35.31 24.45 -4.67
C GLY A 433 -35.46 23.35 -5.72
N ASN A 434 -35.34 22.07 -5.34
CA ASN A 434 -35.32 20.91 -6.24
C ASN A 434 -35.91 19.66 -5.57
N THR A 435 -36.32 18.69 -6.39
CA THR A 435 -36.71 17.34 -5.97
C THR A 435 -35.51 16.39 -5.91
N VAL A 436 -35.38 15.61 -4.84
CA VAL A 436 -34.30 14.63 -4.64
C VAL A 436 -34.62 13.32 -5.38
N ARG A 437 -33.83 13.02 -6.41
CA ARG A 437 -33.96 11.80 -7.26
C ARG A 437 -32.64 11.02 -7.40
N ALA A 438 -31.54 11.58 -6.92
CA ALA A 438 -30.22 10.97 -6.95
C ALA A 438 -29.42 11.42 -5.73
N PHE A 439 -28.43 10.62 -5.34
CA PHE A 439 -27.52 10.95 -4.25
C PHE A 439 -26.14 10.31 -4.50
N LYS A 440 -25.07 11.03 -4.16
CA LYS A 440 -23.68 10.58 -4.24
C LYS A 440 -23.04 10.68 -2.87
N LEU A 441 -22.47 9.58 -2.39
CA LEU A 441 -21.64 9.51 -1.20
C LEU A 441 -20.20 9.32 -1.66
N SER A 442 -19.32 10.26 -1.31
CA SER A 442 -17.89 10.18 -1.62
C SER A 442 -17.11 9.96 -0.33
N ALA A 443 -16.08 9.13 -0.38
CA ALA A 443 -15.03 9.16 0.62
C ALA A 443 -14.45 10.58 0.69
N LEU A 444 -14.05 10.98 1.90
CA LEU A 444 -13.48 12.29 2.18
C LEU A 444 -12.34 12.63 1.22
N SER A 445 -12.19 13.92 0.89
CA SER A 445 -10.94 14.37 0.28
C SER A 445 -9.78 13.96 1.19
N ASN A 446 -8.79 13.29 0.59
CA ASN A 446 -7.60 12.79 1.26
C ASN A 446 -7.77 11.54 2.16
N SER A 447 -8.92 10.85 2.16
CA SER A 447 -9.04 9.53 2.81
C SER A 447 -8.79 8.37 1.83
N TYR A 448 -8.47 7.22 2.41
CA TYR A 448 -8.16 5.99 1.67
C TYR A 448 -9.08 4.84 2.10
N LEU A 449 -9.53 4.03 1.14
CA LEU A 449 -10.00 2.68 1.42
C LEU A 449 -8.81 1.74 1.15
N ASN A 450 -8.26 1.13 2.20
CA ASN A 450 -6.95 0.46 2.14
C ASN A 450 -6.83 -0.80 3.01
N THR A 451 -7.84 -1.14 3.79
CA THR A 451 -7.85 -2.32 4.66
C THR A 451 -9.19 -3.04 4.57
N GLU A 452 -9.17 -4.35 4.84
CA GLU A 452 -10.38 -5.16 4.94
C GLU A 452 -11.38 -4.53 5.93
N GLY A 453 -12.63 -4.38 5.49
CA GLY A 453 -13.69 -3.75 6.29
C GLY A 453 -13.91 -2.25 6.06
N HIS A 454 -12.97 -1.52 5.42
CA HIS A 454 -13.25 -0.15 4.97
C HIS A 454 -14.39 -0.14 3.96
N ARG A 455 -15.47 0.60 4.25
CA ARG A 455 -16.69 0.62 3.42
C ARG A 455 -17.36 1.98 3.31
N LEU A 456 -17.95 2.22 2.13
CA LEU A 456 -18.96 3.24 1.88
C LEU A 456 -20.32 2.54 1.76
N LEU A 457 -21.31 2.94 2.54
CA LEU A 457 -22.69 2.42 2.49
C LEU A 457 -23.68 3.59 2.40
N LEU A 458 -24.57 3.49 1.43
CA LEU A 458 -25.70 4.40 1.24
C LEU A 458 -26.98 3.57 1.19
N MET A 459 -27.82 3.73 2.21
CA MET A 459 -29.19 3.24 2.22
C MET A 459 -30.12 4.38 1.79
N TYR A 460 -31.10 4.07 0.97
CA TYR A 460 -31.99 5.08 0.40
C TYR A 460 -33.40 4.51 0.28
N ASP A 461 -34.36 5.41 0.20
CA ASP A 461 -35.74 5.07 0.48
C ASP A 461 -36.63 5.87 -0.47
N VAL A 462 -37.30 5.15 -1.36
CA VAL A 462 -37.98 5.68 -2.54
C VAL A 462 -39.50 5.60 -2.34
N CYS A 463 -40.23 6.60 -2.83
CA CYS A 463 -41.69 6.58 -2.85
C CYS A 463 -42.27 7.24 -4.10
N VAL A 464 -43.51 6.87 -4.43
CA VAL A 464 -44.36 7.65 -5.34
C VAL A 464 -44.75 8.95 -4.61
N PRO A 465 -44.60 10.15 -5.20
CA PRO A 465 -44.92 11.40 -4.53
C PRO A 465 -46.42 11.50 -4.18
N THR A 466 -46.74 12.00 -2.99
CA THR A 466 -48.12 12.16 -2.53
C THR A 466 -48.92 13.22 -3.28
N ASP A 467 -48.24 14.11 -4.01
CA ASP A 467 -48.81 15.20 -4.81
C ASP A 467 -48.81 14.90 -6.33
N ARG A 468 -48.53 13.65 -6.74
CA ARG A 468 -48.52 13.20 -8.14
C ARG A 468 -49.34 11.92 -8.33
N THR A 469 -49.84 11.69 -9.55
CA THR A 469 -50.60 10.49 -9.88
C THR A 469 -49.70 9.25 -9.84
N LYS A 470 -50.16 8.18 -9.17
CA LYS A 470 -49.48 6.88 -9.17
C LYS A 470 -49.50 6.27 -10.58
N VAL A 471 -48.31 6.07 -11.15
CA VAL A 471 -48.10 5.26 -12.35
C VAL A 471 -47.70 3.86 -11.90
N LEU A 472 -48.17 2.79 -12.55
CA LEU A 472 -47.79 1.41 -12.21
C LEU A 472 -46.60 0.92 -13.05
N GLY A 473 -46.15 -0.30 -12.80
CA GLY A 473 -45.18 -0.99 -13.66
C GLY A 473 -43.74 -0.97 -13.15
N SER A 474 -42.83 -1.43 -14.02
CA SER A 474 -41.40 -1.47 -13.75
C SER A 474 -40.82 -0.07 -13.57
N ARG A 475 -39.75 0.01 -12.78
CA ARG A 475 -38.96 1.20 -12.47
C ARG A 475 -37.49 0.86 -12.45
N THR A 476 -36.66 1.75 -12.96
CA THR A 476 -35.21 1.55 -13.06
C THR A 476 -34.44 2.34 -12.00
N ILE A 477 -33.40 1.78 -11.39
CA ILE A 477 -32.40 2.50 -10.58
C ILE A 477 -31.01 2.23 -11.13
N TYR A 478 -30.23 3.31 -11.28
CA TYR A 478 -28.82 3.29 -11.62
C TYR A 478 -27.98 3.39 -10.35
N ASN A 479 -26.98 2.52 -10.23
CA ASN A 479 -26.08 2.43 -9.10
C ASN A 479 -24.65 2.52 -9.64
N LYS A 480 -23.91 3.58 -9.32
CA LYS A 480 -22.56 3.82 -9.83
C LYS A 480 -21.53 3.69 -8.70
N PHE A 481 -20.42 3.04 -9.03
CA PHE A 481 -19.22 2.90 -8.23
C PHE A 481 -18.07 3.50 -9.01
N TYR A 482 -17.34 4.42 -8.40
CA TYR A 482 -16.12 4.98 -8.97
C TYR A 482 -15.02 5.00 -7.92
N PHE A 483 -13.79 4.68 -8.33
CA PHE A 483 -12.60 4.95 -7.54
C PHE A 483 -11.31 4.75 -8.36
N GLU A 484 -10.20 5.20 -7.81
CA GLU A 484 -8.86 5.06 -8.39
C GLU A 484 -7.98 4.22 -7.48
N ILE A 485 -7.19 3.33 -8.07
CA ILE A 485 -6.26 2.43 -7.38
C ILE A 485 -4.85 3.00 -7.55
N TYR A 486 -4.19 3.29 -6.44
CA TYR A 486 -2.83 3.81 -6.41
C TYR A 486 -1.88 2.80 -5.77
N SER A 487 -0.73 2.54 -6.39
CA SER A 487 0.36 1.81 -5.76
C SER A 487 1.36 2.74 -5.07
N ARG A 488 1.98 2.21 -4.02
CA ARG A 488 3.09 2.86 -3.31
C ARG A 488 4.32 3.00 -4.23
N HIS A 489 4.91 4.18 -4.30
CA HIS A 489 6.12 4.43 -5.09
C HIS A 489 7.35 3.79 -4.41
N PRO A 490 8.22 3.05 -5.14
CA PRO A 490 9.39 2.34 -4.56
C PRO A 490 10.27 3.19 -3.64
N VAL A 491 10.74 4.32 -4.16
CA VAL A 491 11.74 5.17 -3.48
C VAL A 491 11.11 6.08 -2.42
N TRP A 492 9.97 6.71 -2.72
CA TRP A 492 9.37 7.76 -1.90
C TRP A 492 8.31 7.28 -0.91
N LEU A 493 7.86 6.03 -1.03
CA LEU A 493 6.79 5.41 -0.24
C LEU A 493 5.42 6.13 -0.25
N THR A 494 5.23 7.14 -1.10
CA THR A 494 3.93 7.82 -1.30
C THR A 494 3.03 7.04 -2.26
N TYR A 495 1.71 7.15 -2.10
CA TYR A 495 0.74 6.50 -2.99
C TYR A 495 0.40 7.42 -4.15
N SER A 496 1.38 7.55 -5.05
CA SER A 496 1.42 8.53 -6.13
C SER A 496 1.33 7.91 -7.53
N VAL A 497 1.49 6.60 -7.67
CA VAL A 497 1.40 5.90 -8.96
C VAL A 497 -0.03 5.41 -9.19
N LEU A 498 -0.76 6.03 -10.12
CA LEU A 498 -2.10 5.58 -10.53
C LEU A 498 -1.97 4.29 -11.35
N GLU A 499 -2.55 3.20 -10.84
CA GLU A 499 -2.51 1.88 -11.44
C GLU A 499 -3.72 1.59 -12.33
N ALA A 500 -4.91 1.98 -11.87
CA ALA A 500 -6.17 1.77 -12.58
C ALA A 500 -7.29 2.68 -12.04
N THR A 501 -8.30 2.91 -12.87
CA THR A 501 -9.56 3.56 -12.48
C THR A 501 -10.71 2.57 -12.67
N VAL A 502 -11.59 2.45 -11.68
CA VAL A 502 -12.82 1.68 -11.76
C VAL A 502 -13.98 2.66 -11.94
N ASP A 503 -14.77 2.47 -13.00
CA ASP A 503 -16.05 3.14 -13.22
C ASP A 503 -17.09 2.09 -13.62
N LYS A 504 -17.92 1.66 -12.66
CA LYS A 504 -18.92 0.62 -12.86
C LYS A 504 -20.31 1.18 -12.60
N THR A 505 -21.23 0.98 -13.55
CA THR A 505 -22.66 1.27 -13.37
C THR A 505 -23.46 -0.04 -13.40
N ILE A 506 -24.31 -0.25 -12.40
CA ILE A 506 -25.20 -1.40 -12.24
C ILE A 506 -26.64 -0.90 -12.25
N THR A 507 -27.40 -1.41 -13.21
CA THR A 507 -28.83 -1.12 -13.34
C THR A 507 -29.65 -2.21 -12.65
N LYS A 508 -30.60 -1.83 -11.81
CA LYS A 508 -31.59 -2.74 -11.20
C LYS A 508 -33.00 -2.21 -11.43
N ASN A 509 -33.96 -3.12 -11.40
CA ASN A 509 -35.38 -2.77 -11.51
C ASN A 509 -36.11 -3.10 -10.19
N TYR A 510 -37.20 -2.37 -9.94
CA TYR A 510 -38.22 -2.65 -8.92
C TYR A 510 -39.61 -2.36 -9.52
N TYR A 511 -40.67 -2.88 -8.92
CA TYR A 511 -42.03 -2.78 -9.46
C TYR A 511 -42.99 -2.02 -8.53
N ILE A 512 -43.87 -1.20 -9.13
CA ILE A 512 -44.99 -0.54 -8.46
C ILE A 512 -46.31 -1.21 -8.87
N GLN A 513 -46.92 -1.99 -7.96
CA GLN A 513 -48.30 -2.52 -8.07
C GLN A 513 -49.27 -1.56 -7.37
#